data_AF-A0A7J0A7Z3-F1
#
_entry.id   AF-A0A7J0A7Z3-F1
#
_cell.length_a   1.000
_cell.length_b   1.000
_cell.length_c   1.000
_cell.angle_alpha   90.00
_cell.angle_beta   90.00
_cell.angle_gamma   90.00
#
_symmetry.space_group_name_H-M   'P 1'
#
loop_
_entity.id
_entity.type
_entity.pdbx_description
1 polymer ?
#
loop_
_entity_poly.entity_id
_entity_poly.type
_entity_poly.pdbx_seq_one_letter_code
_entity_poly.pdbx_strand_id
1 'polypeptide(L)'
;MKDFIHDGEAVNRPNNSQEIYLTELGNESPLLVRLIMKSVYDNNKRLVKHIGCKRFGIQYILKGIYTHNGLLYFHTELKNASNVPFSIDFITFKVVDKKVAKRTAIQEQVIVPLRAFNYVTTVHGKSNERTVFTLPKFTLPDDKQLIVEMNEQNGGRHQQFILTNAELIRAKVINELKVK
;
A
#
# COMPACT_ATOMS: atom_id res chain seq x y z
N MET A 1 -2.77 7.59 -43.05
CA MET A 1 -2.81 6.21 -42.50
C MET A 1 -1.40 5.64 -42.55
N LYS A 2 -0.75 5.61 -41.38
CA LYS A 2 0.48 4.89 -41.09
C LYS A 2 0.50 4.72 -39.57
N ASP A 3 0.15 3.51 -39.17
CA ASP A 3 -0.01 3.05 -37.81
C ASP A 3 1.32 2.69 -37.14
N PHE A 4 1.19 2.33 -35.86
CA PHE A 4 2.08 1.51 -35.05
C PHE A 4 3.27 2.22 -34.41
N ILE A 5 2.92 2.90 -33.31
CA ILE A 5 3.73 2.99 -32.10
C ILE A 5 4.25 1.58 -31.77
N HIS A 6 5.51 1.32 -32.11
CA HIS A 6 6.34 0.29 -31.51
C HIS A 6 7.47 1.03 -30.81
N ASP A 7 7.36 1.15 -29.49
CA ASP A 7 8.55 1.05 -28.65
C ASP A 7 8.28 -0.12 -27.71
N GLY A 8 8.87 -1.24 -28.09
CA GLY A 8 8.83 -2.47 -27.33
C GLY A 8 9.67 -2.33 -26.06
N GLU A 9 8.99 -2.37 -24.91
CA GLU A 9 9.49 -3.08 -23.74
C GLU A 9 8.32 -3.83 -23.10
N ALA A 10 8.12 -5.06 -23.57
CA ALA A 10 7.34 -6.08 -22.90
C ALA A 10 8.11 -6.57 -21.67
N VAL A 11 8.13 -5.76 -20.60
CA VAL A 11 8.55 -6.20 -19.27
C VAL A 11 7.33 -6.29 -18.39
N ASN A 12 6.97 -7.54 -18.06
CA ASN A 12 6.01 -8.03 -17.07
C ASN A 12 5.58 -6.98 -16.01
N ARG A 13 4.63 -6.10 -16.36
CA ARG A 13 3.97 -5.20 -15.40
C ARG A 13 2.74 -5.95 -14.89
N PRO A 14 2.53 -6.13 -13.57
CA PRO A 14 1.24 -6.57 -13.09
C PRO A 14 0.18 -5.61 -13.67
N ASN A 15 -0.85 -6.22 -14.24
CA ASN A 15 -1.84 -5.73 -15.21
C ASN A 15 -2.62 -4.44 -14.84
N ASN A 16 -1.94 -3.36 -14.50
CA ASN A 16 -2.52 -2.10 -14.04
C ASN A 16 -1.98 -0.87 -14.79
N SER A 17 -1.27 -1.08 -15.90
CA SER A 17 -0.76 0.01 -16.72
C SER A 17 -1.83 0.52 -17.68
N GLN A 18 -2.46 1.61 -17.27
CA GLN A 18 -3.04 2.69 -18.10
C GLN A 18 -4.55 2.73 -18.37
N GLU A 19 -5.35 1.73 -18.00
CA GLU A 19 -6.82 1.75 -18.27
C GLU A 19 -7.74 1.85 -17.05
N ILE A 20 -7.22 2.05 -15.84
CA ILE A 20 -8.05 2.02 -14.64
C ILE A 20 -8.80 3.34 -14.47
N TYR A 21 -10.12 3.22 -14.61
CA TYR A 21 -11.13 4.25 -14.75
C TYR A 21 -10.99 5.47 -13.81
N LEU A 22 -11.13 6.66 -14.41
CA LEU A 22 -11.30 7.96 -13.75
C LEU A 22 -12.42 7.92 -12.68
N THR A 23 -13.41 7.04 -12.86
CA THR A 23 -14.56 6.86 -11.96
C THR A 23 -14.19 6.38 -10.56
N GLU A 24 -13.05 5.72 -10.36
CA GLU A 24 -12.65 5.23 -9.03
C GLU A 24 -11.95 6.27 -8.15
N LEU A 25 -11.46 7.37 -8.73
CA LEU A 25 -10.72 8.42 -8.01
C LEU A 25 -11.61 9.56 -7.46
N GLY A 26 -12.94 9.44 -7.55
CA GLY A 26 -13.88 10.30 -6.83
C GLY A 26 -13.71 11.81 -7.08
N ASN A 27 -13.65 12.22 -8.37
CA ASN A 27 -13.39 13.58 -8.87
C ASN A 27 -11.93 14.05 -8.85
N GLU A 28 -10.97 13.24 -8.41
CA GLU A 28 -9.56 13.63 -8.46
C GLU A 28 -8.89 13.39 -9.81
N SER A 29 -8.01 14.32 -10.19
CA SER A 29 -7.19 14.16 -11.38
C SER A 29 -6.15 13.04 -11.16
N PRO A 30 -6.03 12.06 -12.07
CA PRO A 30 -4.99 11.03 -11.99
C PRO A 30 -3.57 11.60 -11.87
N LEU A 31 -3.34 12.78 -12.47
CA LEU A 31 -2.07 13.50 -12.35
C LEU A 31 -1.85 14.01 -10.92
N LEU A 32 -2.87 14.58 -10.28
CA LEU A 32 -2.77 15.06 -8.91
C LEU A 32 -2.50 13.90 -7.94
N VAL A 33 -3.22 12.80 -8.07
CA VAL A 33 -3.00 11.59 -7.27
C VAL A 33 -1.56 11.09 -7.43
N ARG A 34 -1.05 11.03 -8.66
CA ARG A 34 0.34 10.65 -8.93
C ARG A 34 1.33 11.61 -8.28
N LEU A 35 1.09 12.92 -8.36
CA LEU A 35 1.95 13.93 -7.72
C LEU A 35 1.95 13.83 -6.20
N ILE A 36 0.79 13.56 -5.58
CA ILE A 36 0.66 13.29 -4.15
C ILE A 36 1.47 12.07 -3.76
N MET A 37 1.29 10.95 -4.47
CA MET A 37 2.02 9.72 -4.20
C MET A 37 3.54 9.93 -4.31
N LYS A 38 4.00 10.60 -5.36
CA LYS A 38 5.40 10.97 -5.56
C LYS A 38 5.91 11.86 -4.42
N SER A 39 5.16 12.88 -4.04
CA SER A 39 5.53 13.78 -2.94
C SER A 39 5.65 13.04 -1.61
N VAL A 40 4.72 12.13 -1.30
CA VAL A 40 4.78 11.29 -0.09
C VAL A 40 6.00 10.37 -0.11
N TYR A 41 6.30 9.78 -1.26
CA TYR A 41 7.47 8.93 -1.48
C TYR A 41 8.77 9.71 -1.27
N ASP A 42 8.93 10.85 -1.95
CA ASP A 42 10.13 11.67 -1.91
C ASP A 42 10.37 12.27 -0.50
N ASN A 43 9.31 12.75 0.17
CA ASN A 43 9.42 13.30 1.52
C ASN A 43 9.83 12.28 2.59
N ASN A 44 9.57 10.98 2.37
CA ASN A 44 10.01 9.87 3.21
C ASN A 44 9.75 9.99 4.73
N LYS A 45 8.73 10.73 5.16
CA LYS A 45 8.49 10.99 6.59
C LYS A 45 7.96 9.76 7.33
N ARG A 46 8.51 9.49 8.51
CA ARG A 46 8.05 8.46 9.47
C ARG A 46 7.10 9.11 10.49
N LEU A 47 5.82 9.15 10.18
CA LEU A 47 4.74 9.68 11.03
C LEU A 47 4.23 8.64 12.03
N VAL A 48 4.01 7.41 11.57
CA VAL A 48 3.61 6.27 12.40
C VAL A 48 4.87 5.51 12.78
N LYS A 49 5.10 5.27 14.08
CA LYS A 49 6.35 4.65 14.57
C LYS A 49 6.15 3.24 15.12
N HIS A 50 4.96 2.95 15.66
CA HIS A 50 4.61 1.73 16.38
C HIS A 50 3.96 0.64 15.51
N ILE A 51 3.61 0.95 14.26
CA ILE A 51 3.01 -0.04 13.34
C ILE A 51 4.08 -0.65 12.43
N GLY A 52 4.14 -1.97 12.46
CA GLY A 52 4.88 -2.80 11.54
C GLY A 52 5.09 -4.21 12.10
N CYS A 53 5.82 -5.01 11.34
CA CYS A 53 6.19 -6.38 11.68
C CYS A 53 7.65 -6.63 11.28
N LYS A 54 8.32 -7.50 12.02
CA LYS A 54 9.70 -7.91 11.74
C LYS A 54 9.85 -9.40 12.02
N ARG A 55 9.92 -10.22 10.97
CA ARG A 55 10.11 -11.67 11.05
C ARG A 55 10.94 -12.17 9.88
N PHE A 56 11.70 -13.24 10.09
CA PHE A 56 12.49 -13.90 9.04
C PHE A 56 13.49 -12.98 8.31
N GLY A 57 14.03 -11.98 9.02
CA GLY A 57 14.92 -10.98 8.43
C GLY A 57 14.22 -9.94 7.56
N ILE A 58 12.89 -10.00 7.43
CA ILE A 58 12.08 -9.03 6.72
C ILE A 58 11.40 -8.12 7.75
N GLN A 59 11.43 -6.82 7.49
CA GLN A 59 10.70 -5.82 8.28
C GLN A 59 9.76 -5.06 7.36
N TYR A 60 8.45 -5.16 7.63
CA TYR A 60 7.41 -4.45 6.89
C TYR A 60 6.71 -3.46 7.82
N ILE A 61 6.78 -2.17 7.51
CA ILE A 61 6.33 -1.10 8.40
C ILE A 61 5.43 -0.10 7.68
N LEU A 62 4.44 0.43 8.39
CA LEU A 62 3.66 1.58 7.94
C LEU A 62 4.35 2.85 8.40
N LYS A 63 4.86 3.67 7.48
CA LYS A 63 5.51 4.96 7.78
C LYS A 63 4.54 6.08 8.05
N GLY A 64 3.40 6.11 7.39
CA GLY A 64 2.40 7.14 7.59
C GLY A 64 1.16 6.92 6.75
N ILE A 65 0.06 7.51 7.20
CA ILE A 65 -1.21 7.58 6.48
C ILE A 65 -1.46 9.05 6.19
N TYR A 66 -1.84 9.34 4.95
CA TYR A 66 -2.22 10.67 4.51
C TYR A 66 -3.62 10.62 3.91
N THR A 67 -4.28 11.77 3.86
CA THR A 67 -5.62 11.89 3.27
C THR A 67 -5.72 13.13 2.40
N HIS A 68 -6.35 12.99 1.24
CA HIS A 68 -6.69 14.09 0.33
C HIS A 68 -7.95 13.73 -0.45
N ASN A 69 -8.93 14.64 -0.48
CA ASN A 69 -10.21 14.49 -1.18
C ASN A 69 -10.85 13.09 -1.14
N GLY A 70 -10.94 12.50 0.06
CA GLY A 70 -11.57 11.17 0.22
C GLY A 70 -10.72 9.98 -0.24
N LEU A 71 -9.45 10.19 -0.56
CA LEU A 71 -8.47 9.14 -0.80
C LEU A 71 -7.51 9.02 0.38
N LEU A 72 -7.11 7.79 0.69
CA LEU A 72 -6.13 7.48 1.73
C LEU A 72 -4.82 7.02 1.10
N TYR A 73 -3.70 7.56 1.56
CA TYR A 73 -2.37 7.22 1.06
C TYR A 73 -1.56 6.54 2.16
N PHE A 74 -1.22 5.27 1.95
CA PHE A 74 -0.47 4.45 2.88
C PHE A 74 0.98 4.38 2.41
N HIS A 75 1.88 5.01 3.16
CA HIS A 75 3.31 4.93 2.90
C HIS A 75 3.88 3.75 3.69
N THR A 76 4.31 2.70 3.00
CA THR A 76 4.92 1.52 3.61
C THR A 76 6.40 1.40 3.22
N GLU A 77 7.15 0.69 4.07
CA GLU A 77 8.56 0.40 3.84
C GLU A 77 8.83 -1.06 4.17
N LEU A 78 9.58 -1.69 3.27
CA LEU A 78 9.99 -3.08 3.36
C LEU A 78 11.52 -3.12 3.41
N LYS A 79 12.07 -3.67 4.48
CA LYS A 79 13.51 -3.86 4.64
C LYS A 79 13.83 -5.35 4.64
N ASN A 80 14.80 -5.74 3.82
CA ASN A 80 15.34 -7.08 3.81
C ASN A 80 16.73 -7.07 4.45
N ALA A 81 16.82 -7.54 5.69
CA ALA A 81 18.09 -7.69 6.40
C ALA A 81 18.78 -9.02 6.09
N SER A 82 18.15 -9.93 5.36
CA SER A 82 18.74 -11.20 4.93
C SER A 82 19.61 -11.01 3.68
N ASN A 83 20.34 -12.05 3.29
CA ASN A 83 21.08 -12.08 2.02
C ASN A 83 20.21 -12.55 0.86
N VAL A 84 19.08 -13.22 1.15
CA VAL A 84 18.22 -13.84 0.15
C VAL A 84 17.17 -12.82 -0.31
N PRO A 85 17.06 -12.52 -1.62
CA PRO A 85 16.03 -11.65 -2.16
C PRO A 85 14.64 -12.06 -1.69
N PHE A 86 13.77 -11.10 -1.41
CA PHE A 86 12.39 -11.32 -0.99
C PHE A 86 11.48 -10.96 -2.16
N SER A 87 10.95 -11.98 -2.84
CA SER A 87 10.02 -11.82 -3.96
C SER A 87 8.59 -11.77 -3.43
N ILE A 88 7.91 -10.66 -3.67
CA ILE A 88 6.53 -10.44 -3.21
C ILE A 88 5.59 -11.09 -4.22
N ASP A 89 4.70 -11.96 -3.74
CA ASP A 89 3.61 -12.52 -4.55
C ASP A 89 2.45 -11.53 -4.61
N PHE A 90 1.89 -11.20 -3.44
CA PHE A 90 0.80 -10.24 -3.33
C PHE A 90 0.78 -9.52 -1.98
N ILE A 91 0.08 -8.40 -1.98
CA ILE A 91 -0.19 -7.58 -0.80
C ILE A 91 -1.70 -7.40 -0.69
N THR A 92 -2.27 -7.67 0.48
CA THR A 92 -3.71 -7.59 0.74
C THR A 92 -4.00 -6.59 1.85
N PHE A 93 -5.09 -5.84 1.65
CA PHE A 93 -5.68 -4.97 2.66
C PHE A 93 -7.06 -5.54 2.96
N LYS A 94 -7.31 -5.94 4.20
CA LYS A 94 -8.60 -6.53 4.59
C LYS A 94 -9.10 -6.00 5.92
N VAL A 95 -10.36 -5.61 5.95
CA VAL A 95 -11.05 -5.25 7.19
C VAL A 95 -11.64 -6.53 7.78
N VAL A 96 -11.28 -6.81 9.03
CA VAL A 96 -11.73 -7.98 9.77
C VAL A 96 -12.24 -7.58 11.15
N ASP A 97 -13.11 -8.39 11.72
CA ASP A 97 -13.60 -8.18 13.08
C ASP A 97 -12.47 -8.43 14.11
N LYS A 98 -12.37 -7.57 15.13
CA LYS A 98 -11.44 -7.73 16.25
C LYS A 98 -11.94 -8.87 17.14
N LYS A 99 -11.53 -10.11 16.84
CA LYS A 99 -11.76 -11.34 17.64
C LYS A 99 -12.77 -11.19 18.78
N VAL A 100 -14.05 -11.23 18.45
CA VAL A 100 -15.11 -11.51 19.41
C VAL A 100 -15.20 -13.05 19.52
N ALA A 101 -15.52 -13.58 20.70
CA ALA A 101 -15.29 -14.96 21.14
C ALA A 101 -15.62 -16.09 20.13
N LYS A 102 -14.97 -17.25 20.34
CA LYS A 102 -15.12 -18.52 19.61
C LYS A 102 -16.59 -18.76 19.15
N ARG A 103 -16.78 -18.90 17.83
CA ARG A 103 -18.01 -19.33 17.09
C ARG A 103 -18.82 -18.21 16.40
N THR A 104 -18.18 -17.32 15.68
CA THR A 104 -18.88 -16.50 14.65
C THR A 104 -18.08 -16.52 13.36
N ALA A 105 -18.76 -16.59 12.22
CA ALA A 105 -18.12 -16.48 10.92
C ALA A 105 -17.42 -15.11 10.82
N ILE A 106 -16.12 -15.11 10.57
CA ILE A 106 -15.33 -13.88 10.43
C ILE A 106 -15.71 -13.26 9.08
N GLN A 107 -16.27 -12.06 9.11
CA GLN A 107 -16.49 -11.31 7.87
C GLN A 107 -15.20 -10.60 7.49
N GLU A 108 -14.65 -10.96 6.33
CA GLU A 108 -13.50 -10.29 5.75
C GLU A 108 -13.95 -9.45 4.57
N GLN A 109 -13.65 -8.14 4.61
CA GLN A 109 -13.84 -7.26 3.47
C GLN A 109 -12.48 -6.87 2.89
N VAL A 110 -12.19 -7.33 1.68
CA VAL A 110 -10.98 -6.96 0.95
C VAL A 110 -11.12 -5.53 0.42
N ILE A 111 -10.09 -4.72 0.64
CA ILE A 111 -9.96 -3.38 0.07
C ILE A 111 -8.90 -3.44 -1.03
N VAL A 112 -9.31 -3.13 -2.25
CA VAL A 112 -8.40 -3.09 -3.40
C VAL A 112 -7.76 -1.71 -3.47
N PRO A 113 -6.41 -1.59 -3.49
CA PRO A 113 -5.74 -0.33 -3.75
C PRO A 113 -6.08 0.18 -5.15
N LEU A 114 -6.45 1.45 -5.27
CA LEU A 114 -6.71 2.12 -6.55
C LEU A 114 -5.42 2.31 -7.33
N ARG A 115 -4.33 2.66 -6.65
CA ARG A 115 -3.00 2.90 -7.25
C ARG A 115 -1.89 2.46 -6.30
N ALA A 116 -0.74 2.14 -6.89
CA ALA A 116 0.50 1.96 -6.17
C ALA A 116 1.63 2.72 -6.88
N PHE A 117 2.43 3.45 -6.12
CA PHE A 117 3.61 4.17 -6.59
C PHE A 117 4.86 3.49 -6.03
N ASN A 118 5.83 3.24 -6.90
CA ASN A 118 6.95 2.33 -6.66
C ASN A 118 6.47 0.96 -6.16
N TYR A 119 5.59 0.30 -6.93
CA TYR A 119 5.08 -1.02 -6.55
C TYR A 119 6.19 -2.07 -6.62
N VAL A 120 6.78 -2.34 -5.47
CA VAL A 120 7.89 -3.27 -5.31
C VAL A 120 7.40 -4.71 -5.49
N THR A 121 8.05 -5.46 -6.37
CA THR A 121 7.82 -6.90 -6.57
C THR A 121 8.96 -7.75 -6.03
N THR A 122 10.14 -7.18 -5.81
CA THR A 122 11.29 -7.88 -5.22
C THR A 122 12.16 -6.91 -4.43
N VAL A 123 12.60 -7.33 -3.25
CA VAL A 123 13.58 -6.61 -2.42
C VAL A 123 14.84 -7.44 -2.27
N HIS A 124 15.94 -6.97 -2.85
CA HIS A 124 17.24 -7.63 -2.77
C HIS A 124 17.72 -7.80 -1.33
N GLY A 125 18.65 -8.73 -1.11
CA GLY A 125 19.31 -8.85 0.18
C GLY A 125 19.95 -7.54 0.62
N LYS A 126 19.91 -7.26 1.93
CA LYS A 126 20.50 -6.05 2.55
C LYS A 126 20.00 -4.72 1.97
N SER A 127 18.81 -4.72 1.37
CA SER A 127 18.21 -3.52 0.77
C SER A 127 16.89 -3.15 1.43
N ASN A 128 16.37 -1.99 1.06
CA ASN A 128 15.04 -1.55 1.45
C ASN A 128 14.33 -0.91 0.28
N GLU A 129 13.02 -1.03 0.28
CA GLU A 129 12.15 -0.45 -0.72
C GLU A 129 10.90 0.13 -0.06
N ARG A 130 10.24 1.05 -0.76
CA ARG A 130 9.08 1.77 -0.24
C ARG A 130 7.96 1.76 -1.27
N THR A 131 6.73 1.65 -0.81
CA THR A 131 5.56 1.73 -1.68
C THR A 131 4.58 2.72 -1.09
N VAL A 132 3.96 3.54 -1.94
CA VAL A 132 2.81 4.36 -1.55
C VAL A 132 1.58 3.77 -2.21
N PHE A 133 0.63 3.31 -1.41
CA PHE A 133 -0.67 2.82 -1.89
C PHE A 133 -1.74 3.89 -1.75
N THR A 134 -2.57 4.05 -2.77
CA THR A 134 -3.78 4.87 -2.70
C THR A 134 -4.97 3.93 -2.55
N LEU A 135 -5.70 4.08 -1.45
CA LEU A 135 -6.91 3.33 -1.14
C LEU A 135 -8.13 4.26 -1.22
N PRO A 136 -9.32 3.74 -1.57
CA PRO A 136 -10.55 4.50 -1.40
C PRO A 136 -10.78 4.78 0.09
N LYS A 137 -11.52 5.83 0.43
CA LYS A 137 -12.01 5.99 1.80
C LYS A 137 -12.97 4.83 2.12
N PHE A 138 -12.75 4.23 3.28
CA PHE A 138 -13.59 3.19 3.85
C PHE A 138 -13.90 3.51 5.31
N THR A 139 -14.93 2.89 5.85
CA THR A 139 -15.28 2.99 7.27
C THR A 139 -14.61 1.84 8.01
N LEU A 140 -13.91 2.15 9.10
CA LEU A 140 -13.35 1.16 10.02
C LEU A 140 -14.00 1.31 11.40
N PRO A 141 -15.07 0.57 11.70
CA PRO A 141 -15.69 0.56 13.02
C PRO A 141 -14.72 0.15 14.13
N ASP A 142 -15.02 0.53 15.37
CA ASP A 142 -14.14 0.29 16.52
C ASP A 142 -14.03 -1.19 16.90
N ASP A 143 -14.99 -2.02 16.53
CA ASP A 143 -14.96 -3.48 16.67
C ASP A 143 -14.25 -4.18 15.49
N LYS A 144 -13.76 -3.43 14.49
CA LYS A 144 -13.01 -3.94 13.34
C LYS A 144 -11.59 -3.39 13.28
N GLN A 145 -10.73 -4.09 12.54
CA GLN A 145 -9.34 -3.73 12.31
C GLN A 145 -8.96 -3.99 10.85
N LEU A 146 -8.07 -3.16 10.32
CA LEU A 146 -7.48 -3.35 9.02
C LEU A 146 -6.21 -4.20 9.17
N ILE A 147 -6.15 -5.33 8.49
CA ILE A 147 -4.95 -6.15 8.35
C ILE A 147 -4.31 -5.83 7.00
N VAL A 148 -3.01 -5.52 7.03
CA VAL A 148 -2.18 -5.41 5.84
C VAL A 148 -1.21 -6.57 5.83
N GLU A 149 -1.34 -7.42 4.81
CA GLU A 149 -0.61 -8.67 4.65
C GLU A 149 0.28 -8.59 3.41
N MET A 150 1.46 -9.20 3.49
CA MET A 150 2.42 -9.30 2.41
C MET A 150 2.96 -10.73 2.39
N ASN A 151 2.79 -11.39 1.25
CA ASN A 151 3.15 -12.79 1.06
C ASN A 151 4.33 -12.94 0.11
N GLU A 152 5.21 -13.86 0.44
CA GLU A 152 6.38 -14.20 -0.37
C GLU A 152 6.01 -15.23 -1.43
N GLN A 153 6.47 -15.03 -2.66
CA GLN A 153 6.29 -16.00 -3.74
C GLN A 153 7.07 -17.29 -3.42
N ASN A 154 6.36 -18.43 -3.40
CA ASN A 154 6.94 -19.76 -3.15
C ASN A 154 7.80 -19.83 -1.86
N GLY A 155 7.47 -19.02 -0.86
CA GLY A 155 8.24 -18.88 0.38
C GLY A 155 7.34 -18.80 1.61
N GLY A 156 7.96 -18.75 2.79
CA GLY A 156 7.27 -18.73 4.09
C GLY A 156 7.43 -17.43 4.88
N ARG A 157 8.11 -16.41 4.33
CA ARG A 157 8.46 -15.19 5.07
C ARG A 157 7.32 -14.15 5.08
N HIS A 158 6.08 -14.59 5.30
CA HIS A 158 4.88 -13.75 5.33
C HIS A 158 4.95 -12.67 6.42
N GLN A 159 4.58 -11.44 6.07
CA GLN A 159 4.53 -10.31 6.98
C GLN A 159 3.11 -9.78 7.10
N GLN A 160 2.72 -9.37 8.30
CA GLN A 160 1.43 -8.73 8.53
C GLN A 160 1.54 -7.69 9.63
N PHE A 161 0.82 -6.58 9.50
CA PHE A 161 0.58 -5.64 10.59
C PHE A 161 -0.88 -5.23 10.64
N ILE A 162 -1.32 -4.80 11.82
CA ILE A 162 -2.71 -4.45 12.12
C ILE A 162 -2.82 -2.94 12.32
N LEU A 163 -3.90 -2.37 11.82
CA LEU A 163 -4.30 -0.99 12.00
C LEU A 163 -5.68 -0.91 12.62
N THR A 164 -5.83 0.02 13.55
CA THR A 164 -7.12 0.34 14.18
C THR A 164 -7.62 1.69 13.66
N ASN A 165 -8.89 1.98 13.94
CA ASN A 165 -9.52 3.26 13.60
C ASN A 165 -8.69 4.48 14.08
N ALA A 166 -8.03 4.39 15.23
CA ALA A 166 -7.17 5.44 15.78
C ALA A 166 -6.05 5.88 14.82
N GLU A 167 -5.46 4.97 14.05
CA GLU A 167 -4.40 5.30 13.09
C GLU A 167 -4.97 5.98 11.84
N LEU A 168 -6.17 5.61 11.41
CA LEU A 168 -6.85 6.26 10.29
C LEU A 168 -7.29 7.68 10.63
N ILE A 169 -7.79 7.92 11.85
CA ILE A 169 -8.18 9.25 12.32
C ILE A 169 -6.97 10.19 12.40
N ARG A 170 -5.77 9.65 12.69
CA ARG A 170 -4.51 10.41 12.73
C ARG A 170 -3.88 10.63 11.35
N ALA A 171 -4.57 10.25 10.27
CA ALA A 171 -4.07 10.47 8.91
C ALA A 171 -3.80 11.96 8.67
N LYS A 172 -2.63 12.24 8.10
CA LYS A 172 -2.21 13.62 7.85
C LYS A 172 -2.90 14.15 6.58
N VAL A 173 -3.61 15.27 6.71
CA VAL A 173 -4.20 15.94 5.55
C VAL A 173 -3.11 16.56 4.68
N ILE A 174 -3.21 16.34 3.37
CA ILE A 174 -2.39 17.02 2.36
C ILE A 174 -3.25 18.14 1.78
N ASN A 175 -3.02 19.38 2.21
CA ASN A 175 -3.76 20.54 1.68
C ASN A 175 -3.07 21.13 0.44
N GLU A 176 -1.74 21.10 0.41
CA GLU A 176 -0.93 21.71 -0.64
C GLU A 176 0.24 20.81 -0.99
N LEU A 177 0.42 20.56 -2.28
CA LEU A 177 1.63 19.93 -2.79
C LEU A 177 2.76 20.96 -2.73
N LYS A 178 3.69 20.79 -1.80
CA LYS A 178 4.98 21.48 -1.88
C LYS A 178 5.78 20.85 -3.03
N VAL A 179 5.55 21.34 -4.24
CA VAL A 179 6.39 21.03 -5.39
C VAL A 179 7.70 21.78 -5.16
N LYS A 180 8.80 21.03 -4.99
CA LYS A 180 10.16 21.56 -5.07
C LYS A 180 10.72 21.24 -6.44
#